data_AF-A0A3G1J0R1-F1
#
_entry.id   AF-A0A3G1J0R1-F1
#
_cell.length_a   1.000
_cell.length_b   1.000
_cell.length_c   1.000
_cell.angle_alpha   90.00
_cell.angle_beta   90.00
_cell.angle_gamma   90.00
#
_symmetry.space_group_name_H-M   'P 1'
#
loop_
_entity.id
_entity.type
_entity.pdbx_description
1 polymer ?
#
loop_
_entity_poly.entity_id
_entity_poly.type
_entity_poly.pdbx_seq_one_letter_code
_entity_poly.pdbx_strand_id
1 'polypeptide(L)'
;MDREPAEGDATADGATGDAAQAAASERERQLVGLRDVRAQRARAEALRARAAAAFRVARALQADHKASWLARYGRAVADGVIVVHCAWCGRVRGPAGPRWRRATVWRPGEEAGVCLSHGLCPDCEATHFPPEPVTSA
;
A
#
# COMPACT_ATOMS: atom_id res chain seq x y z
N MET A 1 7.74 87.86 22.71
CA MET A 1 7.35 87.64 21.29
C MET A 1 7.51 86.15 21.10
N ASP A 2 6.47 85.43 21.50
CA ASP A 2 6.50 84.00 21.73
C ASP A 2 5.58 83.37 20.70
N ARG A 3 6.14 82.54 19.83
CA ARG A 3 5.41 81.77 18.83
C ARG A 3 5.50 80.31 19.25
N GLU A 4 4.41 79.78 19.78
CA GLU A 4 4.21 78.35 20.05
C GLU A 4 4.29 77.53 18.75
N PRO A 5 4.79 76.29 18.79
CA PRO A 5 4.67 75.36 17.68
C PRO A 5 3.31 74.66 17.72
N ALA A 6 2.62 74.65 16.58
CA ALA A 6 1.41 73.85 16.39
C ALA A 6 1.78 72.37 16.29
N GLU A 7 1.34 71.57 17.27
CA GLU A 7 1.34 70.12 17.21
C GLU A 7 0.27 69.68 16.19
N GLY A 8 0.75 69.23 15.03
CA GLY A 8 -0.06 68.65 13.97
C GLY A 8 -0.28 67.15 14.19
N ASP A 9 -1.50 66.85 14.61
CA ASP A 9 -2.21 65.57 14.69
C ASP A 9 -1.67 64.45 13.78
N ALA A 10 -1.07 63.41 14.39
CA ALA A 10 -0.66 62.19 13.72
C ALA A 10 -1.90 61.30 13.50
N THR A 11 -2.49 61.45 12.32
CA THR A 11 -3.66 60.70 11.85
C THR A 11 -3.60 59.19 12.17
N ALA A 12 -4.63 58.72 12.87
CA ALA A 12 -4.88 57.34 13.27
C ALA A 12 -5.31 56.40 12.10
N ASP A 13 -5.16 56.83 10.85
CA ASP A 13 -5.68 56.15 9.66
C ASP A 13 -4.75 55.06 9.10
N GLY A 14 -3.47 55.04 9.49
CA GLY A 14 -2.52 54.01 9.02
C GLY A 14 -2.70 52.63 9.69
N ALA A 15 -3.13 52.61 10.96
CA ALA A 15 -3.17 51.38 11.76
C ALA A 15 -4.28 50.40 11.34
N THR A 16 -5.37 50.91 10.75
CA THR A 16 -6.50 50.09 10.29
C THR A 16 -6.24 49.45 8.93
N GLY A 17 -5.49 50.13 8.06
CA GLY A 17 -5.05 49.60 6.76
C GLY A 17 -4.08 48.43 6.91
N ASP A 18 -3.10 48.56 7.79
CA ASP A 18 -2.10 47.51 8.03
C ASP A 18 -2.71 46.24 8.65
N ALA A 19 -3.66 46.40 9.58
CA ALA A 19 -4.37 45.27 10.17
C ALA A 19 -5.27 44.55 9.17
N ALA A 20 -5.98 45.29 8.31
CA ALA A 20 -6.81 44.72 7.25
C ALA A 20 -5.98 43.99 6.19
N GLN A 21 -4.83 44.55 5.83
CA GLN A 21 -3.89 43.95 4.88
C GLN A 21 -3.26 42.67 5.46
N ALA A 22 -2.84 42.68 6.72
CA ALA A 22 -2.32 41.50 7.40
C ALA A 22 -3.35 40.36 7.49
N ALA A 23 -4.61 40.68 7.81
CA ALA A 23 -5.71 39.72 7.85
C ALA A 23 -6.03 39.13 6.45
N ALA A 24 -5.97 39.94 5.40
CA ALA A 24 -6.15 39.49 4.03
C ALA A 24 -5.04 38.52 3.59
N SER A 25 -3.77 38.85 3.88
CA SER A 25 -2.63 37.99 3.59
C SER A 25 -2.67 36.67 4.37
N GLU A 26 -3.11 36.68 5.61
CA GLU A 26 -3.27 35.46 6.41
C GLU A 26 -4.37 34.56 5.84
N ARG A 27 -5.52 35.13 5.46
CA ARG A 27 -6.61 34.40 4.81
C ARG A 27 -6.16 33.79 3.48
N GLU A 28 -5.36 34.50 2.69
CA GLU A 28 -4.80 33.98 1.44
C GLU A 28 -3.87 32.78 1.69
N ARG A 29 -2.95 32.88 2.67
CA ARG A 29 -2.08 31.75 3.06
C ARG A 29 -2.88 30.53 3.48
N GLN A 30 -3.94 30.72 4.26
CA GLN A 30 -4.84 29.62 4.67
C GLN A 30 -5.55 28.97 3.47
N LEU A 31 -6.03 29.77 2.51
CA LEU A 31 -6.67 29.25 1.30
C LEU A 31 -5.68 28.48 0.41
N VAL A 32 -4.44 28.97 0.28
CA VAL A 32 -3.37 28.25 -0.45
C VAL A 32 -3.05 26.92 0.25
N GLY A 33 -2.90 26.91 1.58
CA GLY A 33 -2.70 25.70 2.36
C GLY A 33 -3.84 24.68 2.20
N LEU A 34 -5.10 25.12 2.22
CA LEU A 34 -6.25 24.25 1.98
C LEU A 34 -6.30 23.68 0.56
N ARG A 35 -5.88 24.46 -0.46
CA ARG A 35 -5.76 23.98 -1.84
C ARG A 35 -4.68 22.90 -1.96
N ASP A 36 -3.54 23.08 -1.30
CA ASP A 36 -2.47 22.07 -1.26
C ASP A 36 -2.94 20.78 -0.56
N VAL A 37 -3.61 20.87 0.59
CA VAL A 37 -4.18 19.70 1.28
C VAL A 37 -5.18 18.95 0.41
N ARG A 38 -6.07 19.66 -0.31
CA ARG A 38 -7.03 19.02 -1.23
C ARG A 38 -6.32 18.33 -2.39
N ALA A 39 -5.31 18.97 -2.99
CA ALA A 39 -4.54 18.40 -4.08
C ALA A 39 -3.76 17.15 -3.62
N GLN A 40 -3.14 17.19 -2.44
CA GLN A 40 -2.45 16.05 -1.83
C GLN A 40 -3.41 14.89 -1.54
N ARG A 41 -4.60 15.19 -1.01
CA ARG A 41 -5.64 14.17 -0.77
C ARG A 41 -6.09 13.51 -2.07
N ALA A 42 -6.38 14.30 -3.11
CA ALA A 42 -6.76 13.76 -4.42
C ALA A 42 -5.66 12.88 -5.02
N ARG A 43 -4.39 13.28 -4.88
CA ARG A 43 -3.24 12.48 -5.30
C ARG A 43 -3.12 11.17 -4.51
N ALA A 44 -3.33 11.21 -3.20
CA ALA A 44 -3.31 10.02 -2.35
C ALA A 44 -4.45 9.04 -2.70
N GLU A 45 -5.65 9.55 -2.96
CA GLU A 45 -6.80 8.76 -3.42
C GLU A 45 -6.52 8.11 -4.79
N ALA A 46 -5.95 8.86 -5.74
CA ALA A 46 -5.56 8.31 -7.04
C ALA A 46 -4.47 7.23 -6.92
N LEU A 47 -3.46 7.42 -6.05
CA LEU A 47 -2.44 6.42 -5.78
C LEU A 47 -3.03 5.15 -5.15
N ARG A 48 -3.95 5.29 -4.19
CA ARG A 48 -4.68 4.16 -3.59
C ARG A 48 -5.49 3.39 -4.62
N ALA A 49 -6.22 4.09 -5.49
CA ALA A 49 -6.99 3.47 -6.57
C ALA A 49 -6.10 2.70 -7.55
N ARG A 50 -4.96 3.28 -7.96
CA ARG A 50 -3.96 2.62 -8.82
C ARG A 50 -3.36 1.39 -8.15
N ALA A 51 -2.99 1.48 -6.88
CA ALA A 51 -2.45 0.36 -6.11
C ALA A 51 -3.46 -0.79 -6.00
N ALA A 52 -4.73 -0.46 -5.71
CA ALA A 52 -5.81 -1.46 -5.66
C ALA A 52 -6.02 -2.15 -7.00
N ALA A 53 -6.02 -1.40 -8.11
CA ALA A 53 -6.13 -1.97 -9.45
C ALA A 53 -4.95 -2.90 -9.78
N ALA A 54 -3.72 -2.47 -9.51
CA ALA A 54 -2.52 -3.29 -9.72
C ALA A 54 -2.56 -4.58 -8.88
N PHE A 55 -3.05 -4.50 -7.65
CA PHE A 55 -3.20 -5.65 -6.77
C PHE A 55 -4.23 -6.66 -7.26
N ARG A 56 -5.37 -6.20 -7.81
CA ARG A 56 -6.35 -7.09 -8.46
C ARG A 56 -5.74 -7.84 -9.64
N VAL A 57 -4.97 -7.15 -10.49
CA VAL A 57 -4.28 -7.77 -11.63
C VAL A 57 -3.26 -8.80 -11.13
N ALA A 58 -2.45 -8.46 -10.12
CA ALA A 58 -1.48 -9.37 -9.54
C ALA A 58 -2.14 -10.64 -8.98
N ARG A 59 -3.29 -10.52 -8.29
CA ARG A 59 -4.06 -11.67 -7.79
C ARG A 59 -4.60 -12.53 -8.92
N ALA A 60 -5.12 -11.93 -9.99
CA ALA A 60 -5.61 -12.68 -11.15
C ALA A 60 -4.47 -13.47 -11.81
N LEU A 61 -3.30 -12.85 -12.02
CA LEU A 61 -2.11 -13.52 -12.56
C LEU A 61 -1.61 -14.65 -11.65
N GLN A 62 -1.61 -14.44 -10.34
CA GLN A 62 -1.23 -15.47 -9.38
C GLN A 62 -2.19 -16.67 -9.42
N ALA A 63 -3.51 -16.42 -9.51
CA ALA A 63 -4.52 -17.46 -9.60
C ALA A 63 -4.38 -18.27 -10.90
N ASP A 64 -4.20 -17.59 -12.04
CA ASP A 64 -3.98 -18.24 -13.34
C ASP A 64 -2.69 -19.08 -13.35
N HIS A 65 -1.60 -18.53 -12.82
CA HIS A 65 -0.33 -19.26 -12.68
C HIS A 65 -0.50 -20.53 -11.82
N LYS A 66 -1.22 -20.42 -10.69
CA LYS A 66 -1.53 -21.55 -9.81
C LYS A 66 -2.39 -22.62 -10.51
N ALA A 67 -3.39 -22.20 -11.29
CA ALA A 67 -4.24 -23.12 -12.04
C ALA A 67 -3.47 -23.86 -13.15
N SER A 68 -2.69 -23.13 -13.95
CA SER A 68 -1.82 -23.70 -14.99
C SER A 68 -0.80 -24.68 -14.40
N TRP A 69 -0.22 -24.33 -13.25
CA TRP A 69 0.70 -25.20 -12.53
C TRP A 69 0.03 -26.50 -12.05
N LEU A 70 -1.17 -26.41 -11.46
CA LEU A 70 -1.93 -27.58 -11.01
C LEU A 70 -2.30 -28.48 -12.18
N ALA A 71 -2.65 -27.92 -13.33
CA ALA A 71 -2.92 -28.69 -14.54
C ALA A 71 -1.68 -29.45 -15.04
N ARG A 72 -0.50 -28.83 -14.99
CA ARG A 72 0.75 -29.43 -15.48
C ARG A 72 1.38 -30.44 -14.53
N TYR A 73 1.35 -30.16 -13.22
CA TYR A 73 2.12 -30.91 -12.22
C TYR A 73 1.27 -31.55 -11.12
N GLY A 74 -0.04 -31.33 -11.11
CA GLY A 74 -0.93 -31.80 -10.03
C GLY A 74 -0.84 -33.30 -9.80
N ARG A 75 -0.69 -34.11 -10.87
CA ARG A 75 -0.51 -35.56 -10.76
C ARG A 75 0.82 -35.93 -10.12
N ALA A 76 1.94 -35.38 -10.60
CA ALA A 76 3.26 -35.64 -10.02
C ALA A 76 3.38 -35.18 -8.55
N VAL A 77 2.62 -34.16 -8.16
CA VAL A 77 2.51 -33.72 -6.76
C VAL A 77 1.69 -34.71 -5.93
N ALA A 78 0.55 -35.17 -6.45
CA ALA A 78 -0.28 -36.18 -5.79
C ALA A 78 0.47 -37.52 -5.62
N ASP A 79 1.28 -37.88 -6.60
CA ASP A 79 2.11 -39.10 -6.60
C ASP A 79 3.38 -38.96 -5.74
N GLY A 80 3.63 -37.80 -5.13
CA GLY A 80 4.80 -37.58 -4.27
C GLY A 80 6.14 -37.43 -4.98
N VAL A 81 6.11 -37.28 -6.30
CA VAL A 81 7.30 -37.02 -7.11
C VAL A 81 7.82 -35.59 -6.90
N ILE A 82 6.91 -34.64 -6.70
CA ILE A 82 7.22 -33.21 -6.51
C ILE A 82 6.81 -32.76 -5.12
N VAL A 83 7.74 -32.10 -4.42
CA VAL A 83 7.43 -31.37 -3.19
C VAL A 83 7.21 -29.89 -3.50
N VAL A 84 6.17 -29.37 -2.86
CA VAL A 84 5.75 -27.98 -2.92
C VAL A 84 6.44 -27.19 -1.82
N HIS A 85 7.09 -26.07 -2.13
CA HIS A 85 7.55 -25.12 -1.11
C HIS A 85 7.03 -23.70 -1.33
N CYS A 86 6.91 -22.98 -0.22
CA CYS A 86 6.52 -21.58 -0.20
C CYS A 86 7.73 -20.73 -0.54
N ALA A 87 7.60 -19.84 -1.52
CA ALA A 87 8.68 -18.94 -1.94
C ALA A 87 9.02 -17.89 -0.86
N TRP A 88 8.11 -17.60 0.07
CA TRP A 88 8.29 -16.59 1.10
C TRP A 88 8.86 -17.15 2.41
N CYS A 89 8.14 -18.09 3.04
CA CYS A 89 8.52 -18.62 4.36
C CYS A 89 9.24 -19.97 4.31
N GLY A 90 9.47 -20.53 3.11
CA GLY A 90 10.18 -21.80 2.94
C GLY A 90 9.43 -23.04 3.48
N ARG A 91 8.20 -22.90 3.98
CA ARG A 91 7.39 -24.06 4.39
C ARG A 91 7.13 -24.96 3.20
N VAL A 92 7.12 -26.26 3.45
CA VAL A 92 6.87 -27.29 2.45
C VAL A 92 5.52 -27.96 2.68
N ARG A 93 4.88 -28.37 1.60
CA ARG A 93 3.71 -29.26 1.62
C ARG A 93 4.09 -30.56 0.95
N GLY A 94 4.09 -31.63 1.74
CA GLY A 94 4.35 -32.98 1.23
C GLY A 94 3.15 -33.55 0.48
N PRO A 95 3.33 -34.69 -0.20
CA PRO A 95 2.26 -35.36 -0.95
C PRO A 95 1.11 -35.89 -0.08
N ALA A 96 1.42 -36.33 1.14
CA ALA A 96 0.49 -37.01 2.02
C ALA A 96 -0.55 -36.10 2.73
N GLY A 97 -0.60 -34.80 2.44
CA GLY A 97 -1.68 -33.99 3.00
C GLY A 97 -1.59 -32.48 2.82
N PRO A 98 -2.67 -31.78 3.18
CA PRO A 98 -2.82 -30.33 2.96
C PRO A 98 -1.93 -29.48 3.90
N ARG A 99 -1.26 -30.10 4.88
CA ARG A 99 -0.54 -29.38 5.93
C ARG A 99 0.84 -28.91 5.46
N TRP A 100 1.06 -27.61 5.61
CA TRP A 100 2.35 -26.97 5.42
C TRP A 100 3.21 -27.14 6.68
N ARG A 101 4.43 -27.64 6.53
CA ARG A 101 5.39 -27.85 7.63
C ARG A 101 6.66 -27.02 7.39
N ARG A 102 7.32 -26.58 8.47
CA ARG A 102 8.67 -25.99 8.34
C ARG A 102 9.62 -27.09 7.88
N ALA A 103 10.35 -26.85 6.81
CA ALA A 103 11.46 -27.71 6.44
C ALA A 103 12.61 -27.42 7.43
N THR A 104 12.80 -28.27 8.43
CA THR A 104 13.97 -28.18 9.31
C THR A 104 15.23 -28.69 8.61
N VAL A 105 15.09 -29.69 7.73
CA VAL A 105 16.09 -30.12 6.76
C VAL A 105 15.33 -30.72 5.60
N TRP A 106 15.22 -30.03 4.46
CA TRP A 106 14.77 -30.67 3.23
C TRP A 106 16.00 -30.99 2.39
N ARG A 107 16.31 -32.28 2.23
CA ARG A 107 17.40 -32.74 1.36
C ARG A 107 16.79 -33.06 -0.01
N PRO A 108 17.11 -32.28 -1.05
CA PRO A 108 16.74 -32.65 -2.41
C PRO A 108 17.28 -34.05 -2.71
N GLY A 109 16.39 -35.02 -2.95
CA GLY A 109 16.74 -36.39 -3.32
C GLY A 109 16.41 -37.50 -2.30
N GLU A 110 16.17 -37.20 -1.01
CA GLU A 110 15.86 -38.24 -0.01
C GLU A 110 14.34 -38.50 0.16
N GLU A 111 13.47 -37.50 -0.06
CA GLU A 111 12.00 -37.62 0.14
C GLU A 111 11.15 -37.35 -1.12
N ALA A 112 11.71 -36.74 -2.16
CA ALA A 112 11.03 -36.48 -3.44
C ALA A 112 12.06 -36.18 -4.54
N GLY A 113 11.73 -36.54 -5.79
CA GLY A 113 12.64 -36.42 -6.93
C GLY A 113 12.93 -34.97 -7.36
N VAL A 114 12.02 -34.02 -7.10
CA VAL A 114 12.18 -32.60 -7.50
C VAL A 114 11.51 -31.64 -6.51
N CYS A 115 12.18 -30.53 -6.19
CA CYS A 115 11.57 -29.37 -5.51
C CYS A 115 11.09 -28.35 -6.54
N LEU A 116 9.86 -27.87 -6.41
CA LEU A 116 9.38 -26.73 -7.20
C LEU A 116 8.81 -25.62 -6.32
N SER A 117 9.45 -24.45 -6.38
CA SER A 117 8.88 -23.18 -5.92
C SER A 117 7.74 -22.78 -6.85
N HIS A 118 6.53 -22.55 -6.33
CA HIS A 118 5.39 -22.18 -7.19
C HIS A 118 4.31 -21.38 -6.46
N GLY A 119 4.65 -20.73 -5.36
CA GLY A 119 3.76 -19.76 -4.74
C GLY A 119 3.94 -19.63 -3.25
N LEU A 120 2.89 -19.12 -2.62
CA LEU A 120 2.83 -18.86 -1.19
C LEU A 120 2.00 -19.94 -0.50
N CYS A 121 2.40 -20.30 0.72
CA CYS A 121 1.50 -21.04 1.60
C CYS A 121 0.29 -20.15 1.99
N PRO A 122 -0.85 -20.75 2.39
CA PRO A 122 -2.07 -20.01 2.73
C PRO A 122 -1.85 -18.81 3.66
N ASP A 123 -1.01 -18.94 4.69
CA ASP A 123 -0.78 -17.81 5.61
C ASP A 123 0.01 -16.67 4.97
N CYS A 124 0.97 -16.98 4.08
CA CYS A 124 1.71 -15.96 3.35
C CYS A 124 0.84 -15.36 2.25
N GLU A 125 -0.02 -16.16 1.62
CA GLU A 125 -1.01 -15.69 0.65
C GLU A 125 -2.00 -14.72 1.33
N ALA A 126 -2.53 -15.06 2.51
CA ALA A 126 -3.42 -14.19 3.27
C ALA A 126 -2.74 -12.90 3.76
N THR A 127 -1.47 -12.98 4.15
CA THR A 127 -0.70 -11.82 4.63
C THR A 127 -0.35 -10.85 3.50
N HIS A 128 0.15 -11.37 2.36
CA HIS A 128 0.68 -10.54 1.28
C HIS A 128 -0.36 -10.22 0.21
N PHE A 129 -1.37 -11.07 0.10
CA PHE A 129 -2.47 -10.91 -0.83
C PHE A 129 -3.81 -11.02 -0.09
N PRO A 130 -4.12 -10.17 0.92
CA PRO A 130 -5.38 -10.25 1.65
C PRO A 130 -6.59 -10.14 0.72
N PRO A 131 -7.72 -10.80 1.06
CA PRO A 131 -8.98 -10.58 0.36
C PRO A 131 -9.34 -9.08 0.34
N GLU A 132 -9.89 -8.59 -0.77
CA GLU A 132 -10.40 -7.22 -0.79
C GLU A 132 -11.44 -7.09 0.34
N PRO A 133 -11.38 -6.01 1.15
CA PRO A 133 -12.42 -5.77 2.13
C PRO A 133 -13.74 -5.70 1.38
N VAL A 134 -14.70 -6.50 1.81
CA VAL A 134 -16.06 -6.45 1.28
C VAL A 134 -16.59 -5.07 1.67
N THR A 135 -16.55 -4.12 0.75
CA THR A 135 -17.27 -2.86 0.93
C THR A 135 -18.74 -3.23 0.86
N SER A 136 -19.39 -3.32 2.02
CA SER A 136 -20.85 -3.40 2.10
C SER A 136 -21.41 -2.23 1.29
N ALA A 137 -22.15 -2.56 0.24
CA ALA A 137 -22.86 -1.59 -0.60
C ALA A 137 -24.00 -0.92 0.17
#